data_AF-A0A356UEE0-F1
#
_entry.id   AF-A0A356UEE0-F1
#
_cell.length_a   1.000
_cell.length_b   1.000
_cell.length_c   1.000
_cell.angle_alpha   90.00
_cell.angle_beta   90.00
_cell.angle_gamma   90.00
#
_symmetry.space_group_name_H-M   'P 1'
#
loop_
_entity.id
_entity.type
_entity.pdbx_description
1 polymer ?
#
loop_
_entity_poly.entity_id
_entity_poly.type
_entity_poly.pdbx_seq_one_letter_code
_entity_poly.pdbx_strand_id
1 'polypeptide(L)' 'MRDYRDIIIKPIITEKSMNLLADNKYTFVVDRRANKT' A
#
# COMPACT_ATOMS: atom_id res chain seq x y z
N MET A 1 14.48 0.42 15.30
CA MET A 1 13.64 -0.43 14.44
C MET A 1 12.41 0.41 14.09
N ARG A 2 12.14 0.70 12.81
CA ARG A 2 10.86 1.36 12.43
C ARG A 2 9.77 0.29 12.37
N ASP A 3 8.61 0.59 12.92
CA ASP A 3 7.47 -0.32 12.83
C ASP A 3 6.85 -0.21 11.42
N TYR A 4 6.44 -1.33 10.84
CA TYR A 4 5.75 -1.35 9.55
C TYR A 4 4.44 -0.55 9.58
N ARG A 5 3.83 -0.43 10.76
CA ARG A 5 2.65 0.40 11.00
C ARG A 5 2.92 1.89 10.78
N ASP A 6 4.17 2.33 10.89
CA ASP A 6 4.56 3.72 10.62
C ASP A 6 4.66 3.99 9.12
N ILE A 7 4.75 2.95 8.28
CA ILE A 7 4.96 3.05 6.84
C ILE A 7 3.64 2.95 6.07
N ILE A 8 2.76 2.01 6.45
CA ILE A 8 1.47 1.79 5.78
C ILE A 8 0.41 2.69 6.42
N ILE A 9 -0.06 3.69 5.68
CA ILE A 9 -0.99 4.71 6.20
C ILE A 9 -2.44 4.25 6.06
N LYS A 10 -2.88 3.86 4.85
CA LYS A 10 -4.24 3.36 4.59
C LYS A 10 -4.34 2.60 3.25
N PRO A 11 -5.30 1.68 3.08
CA PRO A 11 -5.57 1.07 1.77
C PRO A 11 -6.17 2.10 0.81
N ILE A 12 -5.89 1.94 -0.49
CA ILE A 12 -6.57 2.70 -1.55
C ILE A 12 -7.67 1.83 -2.14
N ILE A 13 -8.92 2.28 -2.02
CA ILE A 13 -10.08 1.60 -2.60
C ILE A 13 -10.63 2.45 -3.73
N THR A 14 -10.48 1.94 -4.95
CA THR A 14 -10.94 2.51 -6.22
C THR A 14 -11.22 1.36 -7.17
N GLU A 15 -12.00 1.56 -8.23
CA GLU A 15 -12.24 0.52 -9.26
C GLU A 15 -10.92 -0.08 -9.78
N LYS A 16 -9.93 0.79 -10.01
CA LYS A 16 -8.59 0.37 -10.44
C LYS A 16 -7.88 -0.53 -9.43
N SER A 17 -7.88 -0.16 -8.15
CA SER A 17 -7.21 -0.98 -7.13
C SER A 17 -7.97 -2.28 -6.87
N MET A 18 -9.29 -2.30 -7.00
CA MET A 18 -10.10 -3.52 -6.92
C MET A 18 -9.80 -4.49 -8.06
N ASN A 19 -9.63 -4.00 -9.30
CA ASN A 19 -9.23 -4.85 -10.42
C ASN A 19 -7.86 -5.51 -10.20
N LEU A 20 -6.92 -4.79 -9.57
CA LEU A 20 -5.59 -5.30 -9.25
C LEU A 20 -5.61 -6.38 -8.16
N LEU A 21 -6.65 -6.43 -7.31
CA LEU A 21 -6.78 -7.50 -6.30
C LEU A 21 -6.94 -8.87 -6.94
N ALA A 22 -7.59 -8.97 -8.11
CA ALA A 22 -7.70 -10.23 -8.85
C ALA A 22 -6.32 -10.80 -9.26
N ASP A 23 -5.34 -9.92 -9.44
CA ASP A 23 -3.95 -10.26 -9.72
C ASP A 23 -3.09 -10.45 -8.45
N ASN A 24 -3.70 -10.54 -7.27
CA ASN A 24 -3.01 -10.51 -5.97
C ASN A 24 -2.15 -9.25 -5.74
N LYS A 25 -2.51 -8.11 -6.35
CA LYS A 25 -1.81 -6.84 -6.16
C LYS A 25 -2.62 -5.92 -5.23
N TYR A 26 -2.02 -5.56 -4.10
CA TYR A 26 -2.64 -4.71 -3.08
C TYR A 26 -2.06 -3.31 -3.10
N THR A 27 -2.92 -2.29 -2.98
CA THR A 27 -2.52 -0.88 -3.13
C THR A 27 -2.74 -0.11 -1.83
N PHE A 28 -1.70 0.56 -1.35
CA PHE A 28 -1.72 1.34 -0.11
C PHE A 28 -1.11 2.72 -0.31
N VAL A 29 -1.58 3.70 0.48
CA VAL A 29 -0.86 4.94 0.72
C VAL A 29 0.25 4.64 1.72
N VAL A 30 1.48 5.01 1.37
CA VAL A 30 2.67 4.85 2.22
C VAL A 30 3.36 6.18 2.47
N ASP A 31 4.21 6.23 3.50
CA ASP A 31 5.06 7.40 3.73
C ASP A 31 5.97 7.65 2.51
N ARG A 32 6.09 8.92 2.09
CA ARG A 32 6.88 9.31 0.91
C ARG A 32 8.37 9.01 1.01
N ARG A 33 8.89 8.83 2.23
CA ARG A 33 10.29 8.51 2.51
C ARG A 33 10.53 7.00 2.59
N ALA A 34 9.49 6.18 2.47
CA ALA A 34 9.63 4.73 2.46
C ALA A 34 10.35 4.26 1.19
N ASN A 35 11.28 3.32 1.36
CA ASN A 35 11.91 2.60 0.26
C ASN A 35 11.14 1.31 -0.03
N LYS A 36 11.42 0.71 -1.19
CA LYS A 36 10.81 -0.56 -1.62
C LYS A 36 11.60 -1.79 -1.15
N THR A 37 12.72 -1.58 -0.47
CA THR A 37 13.70 -2.61 -0.11
C THR A 37 13.33 -3.29 1.19
#